data_AF-A0A2N4UGG5-F1
#
_entry.id   AF-A0A2N4UGG5-F1
#
_cell.length_a   1.000
_cell.length_b   1.000
_cell.length_c   1.000
_cell.angle_alpha   90.00
_cell.angle_beta   90.00
_cell.angle_gamma   90.00
#
_symmetry.space_group_name_H-M   'P 1'
#
loop_
_entity.id
_entity.type
_entity.pdbx_description
1 polymer ?
#
loop_
_entity_poly.entity_id
_entity_poly.type
_entity_poly.pdbx_seq_one_letter_code
_entity_poly.pdbx_strand_id
1 'polypeptide(L)'
;MQRSLSSVSIKLATLTAALALGGAAFAATGDSTSEPVTPQANSTTASPATSEKTPGHHYKHGRHHKSMLGHHMRDSAFLVPGYGPLHPKFVDSLALTDAQAKLVKEAQDEQKEARSARIEAMKAGRTEKLEQIKSGKLDPKAALKQTETLHEQAAKERSKIHEKWLAVWDALDETQQGKIAAHLNERAEKFASHGEKHAERHGNRDAEADPAKIAS
;
A
#
# COMPACT_ATOMS: atom_id res chain seq x y z
N MET A 1 -18.21 59.45 16.50
CA MET A 1 -17.21 59.05 15.49
C MET A 1 -17.69 57.77 14.83
N GLN A 2 -17.81 57.79 13.50
CA GLN A 2 -18.45 56.78 12.67
C GLN A 2 -17.62 55.48 12.59
N ARG A 3 -18.33 54.36 12.45
CA ARG A 3 -17.82 53.01 12.24
C ARG A 3 -17.39 52.82 10.78
N SER A 4 -16.29 52.10 10.57
CA SER A 4 -15.91 51.60 9.24
C SER A 4 -15.73 50.08 9.32
N LEU A 5 -16.67 49.34 8.74
CA LEU A 5 -16.57 47.91 8.47
C LEU A 5 -16.05 47.75 7.05
N SER A 6 -14.81 47.30 6.88
CA SER A 6 -14.24 46.95 5.58
C SER A 6 -14.55 45.49 5.25
N SER A 7 -15.55 45.32 4.39
CA SER A 7 -15.88 44.10 3.66
C SER A 7 -14.82 43.82 2.59
N VAL A 8 -14.21 42.64 2.60
CA VAL A 8 -13.35 42.16 1.50
C VAL A 8 -14.02 40.92 0.89
N SER A 9 -14.55 41.11 -0.31
CA SER A 9 -15.09 40.06 -1.18
C SER A 9 -14.02 39.68 -2.21
N ILE A 10 -13.55 38.42 -2.21
CA ILE A 10 -12.65 37.91 -3.26
C ILE A 10 -13.16 36.57 -3.79
N LYS A 11 -13.96 36.70 -4.86
CA LYS A 11 -13.98 35.94 -6.12
C LYS A 11 -13.56 34.46 -6.08
N LEU A 12 -14.57 33.58 -6.12
CA LEU A 12 -14.46 32.18 -6.57
C LEU A 12 -14.08 32.14 -8.05
N ALA A 13 -12.97 31.47 -8.40
CA ALA A 13 -12.67 31.06 -9.76
C ALA A 13 -13.00 29.56 -9.91
N THR A 14 -14.03 29.27 -10.70
CA THR A 14 -14.43 27.92 -11.10
C THR A 14 -13.46 27.39 -12.16
N LEU A 15 -12.71 26.34 -11.83
CA LEU A 15 -11.86 25.63 -12.80
C LEU A 15 -12.53 24.31 -13.18
N THR A 16 -13.17 24.32 -14.34
CA THR A 16 -13.75 23.17 -15.01
C THR A 16 -12.68 22.53 -15.89
N ALA A 17 -12.17 21.36 -15.54
CA ALA A 17 -11.29 20.56 -16.41
C ALA A 17 -12.03 19.32 -16.90
N ALA A 18 -12.17 19.24 -18.22
CA ALA A 18 -12.92 18.22 -18.95
C ALA A 18 -12.10 16.94 -19.21
N LEU A 19 -12.86 15.87 -19.46
CA LEU A 19 -12.47 14.51 -19.85
C LEU A 19 -11.30 14.39 -20.85
N ALA A 20 -10.53 13.31 -20.70
CA ALA A 20 -10.12 12.49 -21.84
C ALA A 20 -10.08 11.00 -21.43
N LEU A 21 -11.09 10.24 -21.88
CA LEU A 21 -11.08 8.78 -21.92
C LEU A 21 -10.24 8.35 -23.14
N GLY A 22 -9.08 7.73 -22.90
CA GLY A 22 -8.29 7.08 -23.94
C GLY A 22 -8.43 5.56 -23.83
N GLY A 23 -9.42 5.01 -24.55
CA GLY A 23 -9.48 3.58 -24.84
C GLY A 23 -8.69 3.27 -26.10
N ALA A 24 -7.86 2.23 -26.06
CA ALA A 24 -7.31 1.59 -27.25
C ALA A 24 -7.43 0.08 -27.07
N ALA A 25 -8.36 -0.50 -27.84
CA ALA A 25 -8.50 -1.92 -28.04
C ALA A 25 -7.42 -2.39 -29.01
N PHE A 26 -6.81 -3.55 -28.75
CA PHE A 26 -6.20 -4.37 -29.80
C PHE A 26 -6.91 -5.71 -29.80
N ALA A 27 -7.66 -5.92 -30.88
CA ALA A 27 -8.18 -7.20 -31.34
C ALA A 27 -7.37 -7.65 -32.56
N ALA A 28 -7.54 -8.92 -32.93
CA ALA A 28 -7.09 -9.58 -34.18
C ALA A 28 -5.58 -9.91 -34.24
N THR A 29 -5.11 -11.08 -34.66
CA THR A 29 -5.69 -12.16 -35.49
C THR A 29 -4.69 -13.34 -35.58
N GLY A 30 -5.21 -14.54 -35.91
CA GLY A 30 -4.47 -15.66 -36.52
C GLY A 30 -3.99 -16.70 -35.52
N ASP A 31 -4.71 -17.78 -35.23
CA ASP A 31 -5.04 -18.91 -36.13
C ASP A 31 -3.81 -19.47 -36.87
N SER A 32 -3.34 -20.63 -36.39
CA SER A 32 -2.65 -21.66 -37.17
C SER A 32 -2.51 -22.92 -36.31
N THR A 33 -3.49 -23.81 -36.51
CA THR A 33 -3.26 -25.21 -36.88
C THR A 33 -2.47 -26.09 -35.90
N SER A 34 -3.26 -26.97 -35.27
CA SER A 34 -2.84 -28.25 -34.70
C SER A 34 -2.14 -29.13 -35.72
N GLU A 35 -1.11 -29.87 -35.32
CA GLU A 35 -1.02 -31.32 -35.56
C GLU A 35 0.03 -31.99 -34.64
N PRO A 36 -0.14 -33.29 -34.34
CA PRO A 36 0.46 -33.97 -33.20
C PRO A 36 1.77 -34.67 -33.58
N VAL A 37 2.69 -34.81 -32.61
CA VAL A 37 3.79 -35.78 -32.74
C VAL A 37 3.85 -36.66 -31.49
N THR A 38 3.66 -37.94 -31.74
CA THR A 38 3.77 -39.09 -30.84
C THR A 38 5.16 -39.23 -30.20
N PRO A 39 5.26 -39.95 -29.07
CA PRO A 39 6.45 -39.98 -28.21
C PRO A 39 7.49 -40.96 -28.76
N GLN A 40 8.75 -40.52 -28.82
CA GLN A 40 9.87 -41.44 -29.04
C GLN A 40 10.73 -41.49 -27.78
N ALA A 41 10.52 -42.57 -27.03
CA ALA A 41 11.46 -43.05 -26.03
C ALA A 41 12.74 -43.50 -26.75
N ASN A 42 13.88 -42.90 -26.40
CA ASN A 42 15.18 -43.51 -26.59
C ASN A 42 15.96 -43.40 -25.29
N SER A 43 15.97 -44.52 -24.57
CA SER A 43 16.95 -44.85 -23.55
C SER A 43 18.35 -44.87 -24.16
N THR A 44 19.26 -44.05 -23.65
CA THR A 44 20.70 -44.28 -23.78
C THR A 44 21.36 -43.93 -22.46
N THR A 45 21.84 -44.97 -21.80
CA THR A 45 22.78 -44.97 -20.70
C THR A 45 24.10 -44.33 -21.12
N ALA A 46 24.57 -43.31 -20.38
CA ALA A 46 25.97 -42.92 -20.34
C ALA A 46 26.31 -42.28 -18.99
N SER A 47 27.19 -42.99 -18.27
CA SER A 47 28.11 -42.71 -17.16
C SER A 47 28.07 -41.40 -16.34
N PRO A 48 28.42 -41.49 -15.03
CA PRO A 48 28.36 -40.37 -14.09
C PRO A 48 29.52 -39.40 -14.36
N ALA A 49 29.18 -38.16 -14.73
CA ALA A 49 30.11 -37.06 -14.60
C ALA A 49 30.31 -36.78 -13.11
N THR A 50 31.53 -37.00 -12.63
CA THR A 50 32.06 -36.47 -11.38
C THR A 50 31.84 -34.96 -11.35
N SER A 51 30.80 -34.53 -10.63
CA SER A 51 30.62 -33.13 -10.26
C SER A 51 31.69 -32.77 -9.25
N GLU A 52 32.75 -32.10 -9.73
CA GLU A 52 33.69 -31.40 -8.87
C GLU A 52 32.92 -30.43 -7.97
N LYS A 53 33.17 -30.60 -6.68
CA LYS A 53 32.49 -29.95 -5.58
C LYS A 53 33.00 -28.50 -5.50
N THR A 54 32.35 -27.60 -6.21
CA THR A 54 32.57 -26.16 -6.00
C THR A 54 32.22 -25.84 -4.54
N PRO A 55 33.05 -25.07 -3.78
CA PRO A 55 32.75 -24.76 -2.40
C PRO A 55 31.47 -23.93 -2.36
N GLY A 56 30.39 -24.55 -1.86
CA GLY A 56 29.11 -23.89 -1.70
C GLY A 56 29.27 -22.65 -0.84
N HIS A 57 29.03 -21.48 -1.43
CA HIS A 57 28.80 -20.27 -0.67
C HIS A 57 27.55 -20.48 0.19
N HIS A 58 27.78 -20.86 1.45
CA HIS A 58 26.74 -20.90 2.46
C HIS A 58 26.29 -19.46 2.73
N TYR A 59 25.23 -19.01 2.03
CA TYR A 59 24.50 -17.83 2.44
C TYR A 59 23.91 -18.12 3.83
N LYS A 60 24.60 -17.68 4.88
CA LYS A 60 24.01 -17.54 6.20
C LYS A 60 22.88 -16.53 6.05
N HIS A 61 21.66 -17.02 5.89
CA HIS A 61 20.46 -16.19 5.98
C HIS A 61 20.45 -15.53 7.36
N GLY A 62 20.80 -14.24 7.38
CA GLY A 62 20.75 -13.40 8.57
C GLY A 62 19.35 -13.42 9.16
N ARG A 63 19.20 -14.16 10.26
CA ARG A 63 17.97 -14.32 11.03
C ARG A 63 17.69 -13.08 11.89
N HIS A 64 17.73 -11.88 11.32
CA HIS A 64 17.66 -10.63 12.11
C HIS A 64 16.91 -9.47 11.43
N HIS A 65 15.66 -9.64 10.97
CA HIS A 65 14.81 -8.47 10.63
C HIS A 65 13.31 -8.65 10.96
N LYS A 66 12.93 -9.50 11.92
CA LYS A 66 11.50 -9.75 12.21
C LYS A 66 10.83 -8.80 13.21
N SER A 67 11.51 -7.83 13.84
CA SER A 67 10.92 -7.11 14.98
C SER A 67 10.68 -5.59 14.84
N MET A 68 11.13 -4.90 13.79
CA MET A 68 11.08 -3.42 13.79
C MET A 68 10.11 -2.75 12.81
N LEU A 69 9.44 -3.48 11.90
CA LEU A 69 8.57 -2.84 10.90
C LEU A 69 7.07 -2.77 11.28
N GLY A 70 6.64 -3.34 12.41
CA GLY A 70 5.22 -3.59 12.67
C GLY A 70 4.54 -2.78 13.79
N HIS A 71 5.29 -2.04 14.61
CA HIS A 71 4.75 -1.44 15.83
C HIS A 71 4.31 0.02 15.65
N HIS A 72 5.04 0.83 14.89
CA HIS A 72 4.77 2.28 14.82
C HIS A 72 3.50 2.68 14.06
N MET A 73 2.93 1.78 13.25
CA MET A 73 1.69 2.04 12.50
C MET A 73 0.41 1.65 13.28
N ARG A 74 0.54 1.03 14.46
CA ARG A 74 -0.61 0.61 15.27
C ARG A 74 -1.18 1.73 16.12
N ASP A 75 -0.37 2.74 16.40
CA ASP A 75 -0.71 3.84 17.29
C ASP A 75 -1.09 5.09 16.49
N SER A 76 -1.95 4.94 15.48
CA SER A 76 -2.54 6.10 14.80
C SER A 76 -3.77 6.55 15.55
N ALA A 77 -3.79 7.80 16.01
CA ALA A 77 -4.93 8.35 16.74
C ALA A 77 -5.91 9.11 15.83
N PHE A 78 -5.46 9.58 14.67
CA PHE A 78 -6.32 10.31 13.74
C PHE A 78 -5.92 9.98 12.32
N LEU A 79 -6.87 9.86 11.40
CA LEU A 79 -6.59 9.62 9.99
C LEU A 79 -7.17 10.77 9.17
N VAL A 80 -6.33 11.46 8.41
CA VAL A 80 -6.79 12.42 7.41
C VAL A 80 -6.93 11.67 6.08
N PRO A 81 -8.14 11.53 5.52
CA PRO A 81 -8.33 10.89 4.21
C PRO A 81 -7.45 11.55 3.14
N GLY A 82 -6.69 10.75 2.39
CA GLY A 82 -5.77 11.24 1.36
C GLY A 82 -4.37 11.66 1.85
N TYR A 83 -4.21 12.03 3.13
CA TYR A 83 -2.93 12.50 3.68
C TYR A 83 -2.29 11.54 4.68
N GLY A 84 -3.09 10.65 5.29
CA GLY A 84 -2.61 9.56 6.13
C GLY A 84 -2.72 9.81 7.64
N PRO A 85 -2.15 8.90 8.45
CA PRO A 85 -2.40 8.85 9.89
C PRO A 85 -1.54 9.84 10.69
N LEU A 86 -2.13 10.50 11.68
CA LEU A 86 -1.46 11.34 12.67
C LEU A 86 -1.21 10.56 13.98
N HIS A 87 -0.13 10.93 14.65
CA HIS A 87 0.33 10.29 15.88
C HIS A 87 -0.45 10.82 17.10
N PRO A 88 -0.74 10.00 18.14
CA PRO A 88 -1.49 10.38 19.34
C PRO A 88 -0.98 11.66 19.98
N LYS A 89 0.34 11.74 20.23
CA LYS A 89 0.98 12.95 20.79
C LYS A 89 0.64 14.24 20.05
N PHE A 90 0.46 14.18 18.73
CA PHE A 90 0.06 15.35 17.95
C PHE A 90 -1.44 15.64 18.11
N VAL A 91 -2.28 14.60 18.09
CA VAL A 91 -3.73 14.75 18.31
C VAL A 91 -4.01 15.34 19.70
N ASP A 92 -3.25 14.93 20.73
CA ASP A 92 -3.33 15.50 22.07
C ASP A 92 -3.04 17.01 22.07
N SER A 93 -2.12 17.47 21.21
CA SER A 93 -1.78 18.90 21.07
C SER A 93 -2.86 19.75 20.38
N LEU A 94 -3.84 19.11 19.72
CA LEU A 94 -4.97 19.82 19.09
C LEU A 94 -6.01 20.27 20.12
N ALA A 95 -5.92 19.80 21.37
CA ALA A 95 -6.84 20.13 22.45
C ALA A 95 -8.31 19.98 22.01
N LEU A 96 -8.65 18.79 21.52
CA LEU A 96 -9.98 18.49 20.99
C LEU A 96 -11.04 18.70 22.08
N THR A 97 -12.19 19.23 21.67
CA THR A 97 -13.38 19.29 22.54
C THR A 97 -13.94 17.90 22.79
N ASP A 98 -14.74 17.72 23.85
CA ASP A 98 -15.36 16.43 24.16
C ASP A 98 -16.20 15.87 22.99
N ALA A 99 -16.89 16.76 22.27
CA ALA A 99 -17.67 16.39 21.09
C ALA A 99 -16.77 15.89 19.94
N GLN A 100 -15.67 16.60 19.65
CA GLN A 100 -14.70 16.19 18.64
C GLN A 100 -13.99 14.88 19.02
N ALA A 101 -13.60 14.74 20.28
CA ALA A 101 -12.96 13.52 20.81
C ALA A 101 -13.88 12.30 20.70
N LYS A 102 -15.20 12.49 20.90
CA LYS A 102 -16.18 11.43 20.68
C LYS A 102 -16.24 10.98 19.22
N LEU A 103 -16.28 11.91 18.27
CA LEU A 103 -16.25 11.59 16.83
C LEU A 103 -14.96 10.86 16.43
N VAL A 104 -13.81 11.30 16.94
CA VAL A 104 -12.53 10.62 16.74
C VAL A 104 -12.61 9.17 17.21
N LYS A 105 -13.14 8.95 18.42
CA LYS A 105 -13.24 7.62 19.00
C LYS A 105 -14.18 6.71 18.20
N GLU A 106 -15.33 7.21 17.76
CA GLU A 106 -16.26 6.47 16.91
C GLU A 106 -15.63 6.05 15.58
N ALA A 107 -14.82 6.92 14.97
CA ALA A 107 -14.06 6.59 13.75
C ALA A 107 -12.95 5.57 14.00
N GLN A 108 -12.23 5.68 15.13
CA GLN A 108 -11.20 4.72 15.54
C GLN A 108 -11.77 3.33 15.80
N ASP A 109 -12.90 3.25 16.53
CA ASP A 109 -13.52 1.98 16.91
C ASP A 109 -14.00 1.23 15.66
N GLU A 110 -14.66 1.92 14.71
CA GLU A 110 -15.08 1.29 13.45
C GLU A 110 -13.88 0.87 12.58
N GLN A 111 -12.84 1.70 12.51
CA GLN A 111 -11.61 1.33 11.79
C GLN A 111 -10.94 0.09 12.40
N LYS A 112 -10.93 -0.01 13.74
CA LYS A 112 -10.36 -1.15 14.46
C LYS A 112 -11.18 -2.43 14.24
N GLU A 113 -12.50 -2.31 14.23
CA GLU A 113 -13.41 -3.42 13.95
C GLU A 113 -13.22 -3.94 12.51
N ALA A 114 -13.28 -3.05 11.52
CA ALA A 114 -13.07 -3.39 10.11
C ALA A 114 -11.68 -4.01 9.88
N ARG A 115 -10.63 -3.47 10.53
CA ARG A 115 -9.29 -4.05 10.47
C ARG A 115 -9.24 -5.46 11.07
N SER A 116 -9.94 -5.70 12.17
CA SER A 116 -9.97 -7.01 12.83
C SER A 116 -10.70 -8.03 11.97
N ALA A 117 -11.89 -7.68 11.45
CA ALA A 117 -12.65 -8.50 10.51
C ALA A 117 -11.82 -8.86 9.26
N ARG A 118 -11.11 -7.88 8.69
CA ARG A 118 -10.21 -8.12 7.54
C ARG A 118 -9.07 -9.07 7.88
N ILE A 119 -8.47 -8.95 9.07
CA ILE A 119 -7.39 -9.86 9.50
C ILE A 119 -7.93 -11.29 9.63
N GLU A 120 -9.14 -11.47 10.16
CA GLU A 120 -9.78 -12.77 10.28
C GLU A 120 -10.11 -13.38 8.90
N ALA A 121 -10.71 -12.60 7.99
CA ALA A 121 -10.97 -13.03 6.62
C ALA A 121 -9.68 -13.44 5.88
N MET A 122 -8.59 -12.68 6.06
CA MET A 122 -7.29 -13.03 5.47
C MET A 122 -6.69 -14.30 6.07
N LYS A 123 -6.89 -14.55 7.38
CA LYS A 123 -6.46 -15.81 8.01
C LYS A 123 -7.23 -17.00 7.45
N ALA A 124 -8.56 -16.88 7.33
CA ALA A 124 -9.42 -17.92 6.75
C ALA A 124 -9.05 -18.21 5.29
N GLY A 125 -8.92 -17.17 4.46
CA GLY A 125 -8.49 -17.33 3.07
C GLY A 125 -7.09 -17.94 2.93
N ARG A 126 -6.19 -17.69 3.89
CA ARG A 126 -4.87 -18.34 3.92
C ARG A 126 -4.97 -19.83 4.27
N THR A 127 -5.81 -20.21 5.22
CA THR A 127 -6.00 -21.63 5.58
C THR A 127 -6.62 -22.40 4.42
N GLU A 128 -7.64 -21.84 3.75
CA GLU A 128 -8.27 -22.42 2.56
C GLU A 128 -7.26 -22.63 1.42
N LYS A 129 -6.44 -21.62 1.12
CA LYS A 129 -5.37 -21.74 0.10
C LYS A 129 -4.37 -22.84 0.44
N LEU A 130 -3.99 -22.99 1.72
CA LEU A 130 -3.09 -24.06 2.14
C LEU A 130 -3.71 -25.44 1.98
N GLU A 131 -5.02 -25.60 2.23
CA GLU A 131 -5.75 -26.86 2.01
C GLU A 131 -5.88 -27.21 0.52
N GLN A 132 -6.13 -26.21 -0.33
CA GLN A 132 -6.14 -26.37 -1.79
C GLN A 132 -4.77 -26.83 -2.33
N ILE A 133 -3.67 -26.24 -1.82
CA ILE A 133 -2.31 -26.66 -2.16
C ILE A 133 -2.07 -28.12 -1.72
N LYS A 134 -2.43 -28.47 -0.47
CA LYS A 134 -2.25 -29.84 0.06
C LYS A 134 -3.07 -30.88 -0.69
N SER A 135 -4.26 -30.52 -1.17
CA SER A 135 -5.14 -31.41 -1.93
C SER A 135 -4.79 -31.49 -3.42
N GLY A 136 -3.82 -30.70 -3.90
CA GLY A 136 -3.43 -30.63 -5.31
C GLY A 136 -4.47 -29.97 -6.22
N LYS A 137 -5.54 -29.40 -5.65
CA LYS A 137 -6.64 -28.75 -6.38
C LYS A 137 -6.45 -27.24 -6.36
N LEU A 138 -5.56 -26.75 -7.22
CA LEU A 138 -5.37 -25.32 -7.45
C LEU A 138 -6.35 -24.82 -8.51
N ASP A 139 -7.24 -23.89 -8.13
CA ASP A 139 -8.05 -23.13 -9.09
C ASP A 139 -7.66 -21.64 -9.05
N PRO A 140 -6.75 -21.21 -9.94
CA PRO A 140 -6.34 -19.81 -10.03
C PRO A 140 -7.49 -18.85 -10.34
N LYS A 141 -8.51 -19.28 -11.11
CA LYS A 141 -9.63 -18.40 -11.50
C LYS A 141 -10.53 -18.13 -10.31
N ALA A 142 -10.82 -19.16 -9.50
CA ALA A 142 -11.56 -18.98 -8.25
C ALA A 142 -10.80 -18.08 -7.27
N ALA A 143 -9.48 -18.27 -7.14
CA ALA A 143 -8.64 -17.46 -6.26
C ALA A 143 -8.59 -15.97 -6.67
N LEU A 144 -8.57 -15.68 -7.98
CA LEU A 144 -8.63 -14.30 -8.49
C LEU A 144 -9.99 -13.67 -8.18
N LYS A 145 -11.10 -14.35 -8.47
CA LYS A 145 -12.44 -13.86 -8.14
C LYS A 145 -12.61 -13.58 -6.65
N GLN A 146 -12.14 -14.48 -5.79
CA GLN A 146 -12.16 -14.26 -4.34
C GLN A 146 -11.36 -13.01 -3.96
N THR A 147 -10.19 -12.80 -4.57
CA THR A 147 -9.36 -11.62 -4.31
C THR A 147 -10.06 -10.33 -4.76
N GLU A 148 -10.68 -10.32 -5.95
CA GLU A 148 -11.47 -9.18 -6.44
C GLU A 148 -12.64 -8.83 -5.50
N THR A 149 -13.42 -9.83 -5.07
CA THR A 149 -14.53 -9.59 -4.13
C THR A 149 -14.06 -9.01 -2.80
N LEU A 150 -12.93 -9.51 -2.26
CA LEU A 150 -12.34 -8.97 -1.03
C LEU A 150 -11.83 -7.54 -1.22
N HIS A 151 -11.30 -7.20 -2.40
CA HIS A 151 -10.91 -5.83 -2.73
C HIS A 151 -12.10 -4.88 -2.80
N GLU A 152 -13.20 -5.28 -3.44
CA GLU A 152 -14.42 -4.47 -3.51
C GLU A 152 -15.05 -4.26 -2.13
N GLN A 153 -15.11 -5.30 -1.30
CA GLN A 153 -15.61 -5.20 0.08
C GLN A 153 -14.73 -4.26 0.90
N ALA A 154 -13.41 -4.42 0.82
CA ALA A 154 -12.47 -3.55 1.52
C ALA A 154 -12.53 -2.09 1.04
N ALA A 155 -12.81 -1.86 -0.25
CA ALA A 155 -13.01 -0.51 -0.77
C ALA A 155 -14.27 0.14 -0.19
N LYS A 156 -15.39 -0.58 -0.16
CA LYS A 156 -16.66 -0.12 0.43
C LYS A 156 -16.52 0.19 1.92
N GLU A 157 -15.89 -0.71 2.68
CA GLU A 157 -15.62 -0.49 4.12
C GLU A 157 -14.73 0.73 4.34
N ARG A 158 -13.69 0.89 3.52
CA ARG A 158 -12.80 2.05 3.60
C ARG A 158 -13.55 3.36 3.33
N SER A 159 -14.43 3.41 2.34
CA SER A 159 -15.23 4.60 2.06
C SER A 159 -16.08 5.01 3.26
N LYS A 160 -16.74 4.07 3.94
CA LYS A 160 -17.52 4.34 5.16
C LYS A 160 -16.67 4.92 6.28
N ILE A 161 -15.49 4.34 6.50
CA ILE A 161 -14.54 4.85 7.49
C ILE A 161 -14.05 6.25 7.11
N HIS A 162 -13.79 6.51 5.82
CA HIS A 162 -13.41 7.83 5.34
C HIS A 162 -14.51 8.87 5.57
N GLU A 163 -15.78 8.53 5.37
CA GLU A 163 -16.91 9.42 5.67
C GLU A 163 -16.91 9.83 7.15
N LYS A 164 -16.63 8.90 8.08
CA LYS A 164 -16.49 9.25 9.50
C LYS A 164 -15.30 10.16 9.76
N TRP A 165 -14.14 9.89 9.15
CA TRP A 165 -12.98 10.77 9.30
C TRP A 165 -13.20 12.16 8.70
N LEU A 166 -13.94 12.27 7.60
CA LEU A 166 -14.36 13.56 7.03
C LEU A 166 -15.30 14.30 7.99
N ALA A 167 -16.26 13.61 8.60
CA ALA A 167 -17.12 14.23 9.61
C ALA A 167 -16.32 14.77 10.81
N VAL A 168 -15.25 14.08 11.23
CA VAL A 168 -14.36 14.61 12.26
C VAL A 168 -13.62 15.85 11.74
N TRP A 169 -13.10 15.82 10.52
CA TRP A 169 -12.40 16.96 9.91
C TRP A 169 -13.29 18.21 9.81
N ASP A 170 -14.54 18.03 9.39
CA ASP A 170 -15.53 19.10 9.28
C ASP A 170 -15.93 19.68 10.64
N ALA A 171 -15.78 18.90 11.72
CA ALA A 171 -16.03 19.35 13.09
C ALA A 171 -14.83 20.08 13.72
N LEU A 172 -13.66 20.08 13.09
CA LEU A 172 -12.48 20.83 13.55
C LEU A 172 -12.61 22.31 13.23
N ASP A 173 -12.06 23.16 14.10
CA ASP A 173 -11.97 24.60 13.82
C ASP A 173 -10.80 24.94 12.87
N GLU A 174 -10.81 26.15 12.31
CA GLU A 174 -9.79 26.62 11.37
C GLU A 174 -8.37 26.60 11.97
N THR A 175 -8.24 26.82 13.29
CA THR A 175 -6.94 26.81 13.97
C THR A 175 -6.39 25.39 14.08
N GLN A 176 -7.25 24.42 14.41
CA GLN A 176 -6.92 23.00 14.47
C GLN A 176 -6.56 22.45 13.08
N GLN A 177 -7.36 22.79 12.06
CA GLN A 177 -7.07 22.41 10.67
C GLN A 177 -5.74 23.01 10.19
N GLY A 178 -5.45 24.27 10.54
CA GLY A 178 -4.17 24.92 10.24
C GLY A 178 -2.96 24.21 10.87
N LYS A 179 -3.07 23.78 12.14
CA LYS A 179 -2.03 22.98 12.80
C LYS A 179 -1.80 21.64 12.09
N ILE A 180 -2.87 20.97 11.67
CA ILE A 180 -2.77 19.69 10.95
C ILE A 180 -2.09 19.90 9.60
N ALA A 181 -2.48 20.93 8.84
CA ALA A 181 -1.86 21.24 7.55
C ALA A 181 -0.36 21.52 7.67
N ALA A 182 0.05 22.30 8.67
CA ALA A 182 1.47 22.57 8.94
C ALA A 182 2.25 21.28 9.27
N HIS A 183 1.68 20.41 10.10
CA HIS A 183 2.32 19.12 10.42
C HIS A 183 2.44 18.21 9.20
N LEU A 184 1.41 18.15 8.35
CA LEU A 184 1.43 17.36 7.12
C LEU A 184 2.47 17.88 6.11
N ASN A 185 2.65 19.20 6.02
CA ASN A 185 3.70 19.80 5.18
C ASN A 185 5.10 19.41 5.67
N GLU A 186 5.39 19.55 6.98
CA GLU A 186 6.68 19.15 7.56
C GLU A 186 6.97 17.66 7.29
N ARG A 187 5.93 16.82 7.37
CA ARG A 187 6.03 15.40 7.04
C ARG A 187 6.31 15.19 5.54
N ALA A 188 5.64 15.91 4.65
CA ALA A 188 5.85 15.79 3.21
C ALA A 188 7.29 16.18 2.82
N GLU A 189 7.83 17.25 3.40
CA GLU A 189 9.23 17.67 3.22
C GLU A 189 10.21 16.60 3.70
N LYS A 190 9.98 16.02 4.88
CA LYS A 190 10.78 14.89 5.36
C LYS A 190 10.74 13.72 4.39
N PHE A 191 9.56 13.35 3.89
CA PHE A 191 9.43 12.26 2.91
C PHE A 191 10.17 12.55 1.61
N ALA A 192 10.12 13.79 1.09
CA ALA A 192 10.89 14.18 -0.09
C ALA A 192 12.40 13.99 0.15
N SER A 193 12.92 14.50 1.28
CA SER A 193 14.34 14.35 1.63
C SER A 193 14.78 12.89 1.81
N HIS A 194 13.87 12.04 2.30
CA HIS A 194 14.13 10.61 2.41
C HIS A 194 14.12 9.93 1.04
N GLY A 195 13.20 10.32 0.15
CA GLY A 195 13.12 9.83 -1.22
C GLY A 195 14.42 10.10 -1.99
N GLU A 196 14.96 11.31 -1.88
CA GLU A 196 16.26 11.69 -2.47
C GLU A 196 17.40 10.84 -1.92
N LYS A 197 17.53 10.71 -0.59
CA LYS A 197 18.55 9.86 0.03
C LYS A 197 18.44 8.39 -0.36
N HIS A 198 17.22 7.89 -0.55
CA HIS A 198 17.01 6.52 -1.03
C HIS A 198 17.41 6.39 -2.50
N ALA A 199 17.04 7.34 -3.35
CA ALA A 199 17.45 7.37 -4.76
C ALA A 199 18.98 7.43 -4.90
N GLU A 200 19.67 8.26 -4.10
CA GLU A 200 21.13 8.33 -4.06
C GLU A 200 21.76 6.99 -3.66
N ARG A 201 21.23 6.32 -2.63
CA ARG A 201 21.75 5.02 -2.18
C ARG A 201 21.52 3.90 -3.19
N HIS A 202 20.43 3.95 -3.95
CA HIS A 202 20.18 2.98 -5.02
C HIS A 202 21.08 3.27 -6.23
N GLY A 203 21.19 4.53 -6.66
CA GLY A 203 22.11 4.93 -7.74
C GLY A 203 23.57 4.65 -7.43
N ASN A 204 24.02 4.87 -6.19
CA ASN A 204 25.40 4.60 -5.79
C ASN A 204 25.69 3.09 -5.62
N ARG A 205 24.68 2.27 -5.31
CA ARG A 205 24.81 0.81 -5.30
C ARG A 205 24.94 0.21 -6.70
N ASP A 206 24.21 0.77 -7.66
CA ASP A 206 24.34 0.37 -9.06
C ASP A 206 25.70 0.82 -9.64
N ALA A 207 26.27 1.93 -9.16
CA ALA A 207 27.61 2.40 -9.52
C ALA A 207 28.76 1.65 -8.82
N GLU A 208 28.60 1.26 -7.55
CA GLU A 208 29.63 0.52 -6.78
C GLU A 208 29.65 -0.99 -7.07
N ALA A 209 28.57 -1.53 -7.66
CA ALA A 209 28.54 -2.90 -8.15
C ALA A 209 29.40 -3.14 -9.41
N ASP A 210 30.00 -2.10 -10.01
CA ASP A 210 30.84 -2.24 -11.21
C ASP A 210 32.06 -1.29 -11.27
N PRO A 211 33.12 -1.56 -10.48
CA PRO A 211 34.46 -1.37 -11.04
C PRO A 211 35.52 -2.37 -10.52
N ALA A 212 35.22 -3.67 -10.38
CA ALA A 212 36.27 -4.68 -10.10
C ALA A 212 35.93 -6.15 -10.42
N LYS A 213 34.84 -6.46 -11.14
CA LYS A 213 34.51 -7.84 -11.57
C LYS A 213 34.49 -8.07 -13.08
N ILE A 214 34.94 -7.08 -13.86
CA ILE A 214 35.14 -7.17 -15.33
C ILE A 214 36.61 -6.88 -15.71
N ALA A 215 37.54 -6.89 -14.76
CA ALA A 215 38.95 -7.03 -15.09
C ALA A 215 39.36 -8.46 -14.77
N SER A 216 39.32 -9.29 -15.82
CA SER A 216 40.07 -10.53 -15.96
C SER A 216 41.54 -10.37 -15.60
#